data_AF-H3NGW7-F1
#
_entry.id   AF-H3NGW7-F1
#
_cell.length_a   1.000
_cell.length_b   1.000
_cell.length_c   1.000
_cell.angle_alpha   90.00
_cell.angle_beta   90.00
_cell.angle_gamma   90.00
#
_symmetry.space_group_name_H-M   'P 1'
#
loop_
_entity.id
_entity.type
_entity.pdbx_description
1 polymer ?
#
loop_
_entity_poly.entity_id
_entity_poly.type
_entity_poly.pdbx_seq_one_letter_code
_entity_poly.pdbx_strand_id
1 'polypeptide(L)' 'MEERIKCFLNFRKQFTKREWFELNRAIDARLKEKADQLALDNSDLQVISDRLQKKH' A
#
# COMPACT_ATOMS: atom_id res chain seq x y z
N MET A 1 13.29 13.67 -1.71
CA MET A 1 13.03 12.35 -1.08
C MET A 1 13.16 12.44 0.44
N GLU A 2 14.25 13.03 0.94
CA GLU A 2 14.49 13.24 2.37
C GLU A 2 13.38 14.01 3.10
N GLU A 3 12.81 15.06 2.49
CA GLU A 3 11.72 15.83 3.09
C GLU A 3 10.45 14.99 3.30
N ARG A 4 10.10 14.13 2.34
CA ARG A 4 8.95 13.23 2.46
C ARG A 4 9.14 12.23 3.59
N ILE A 5 10.36 11.72 3.75
CA ILE A 5 10.71 10.82 4.86
C ILE A 5 10.59 11.56 6.20
N LYS A 6 11.10 12.80 6.29
CA LYS A 6 10.96 13.63 7.50
C LYS A 6 9.50 13.90 7.85
N CYS A 7 8.67 14.27 6.88
CA CYS A 7 7.24 14.47 7.09
C CYS A 7 6.55 13.19 7.57
N PHE A 8 6.86 12.04 6.97
CA PHE A 8 6.31 10.75 7.38
C PHE A 8 6.71 10.40 8.83
N LEU A 9 7.99 10.57 9.19
CA LEU A 9 8.46 10.28 10.54
C LEU A 9 7.84 11.22 11.58
N ASN A 10 7.64 12.50 11.25
CA ASN A 10 6.96 13.44 12.13
C ASN A 10 5.49 13.08 12.33
N PHE A 11 4.79 12.69 11.26
CA PHE A 11 3.43 12.16 11.35
C PHE A 11 3.36 10.90 12.21
N ARG A 12 4.26 9.92 11.99
CA ARG A 12 4.34 8.69 12.78
C ARG A 12 4.51 8.97 14.28
N LYS A 13 5.29 9.98 14.65
CA LYS A 13 5.57 10.33 16.05
C LYS A 13 4.35 10.82 16.81
N GLN A 14 3.28 11.24 16.13
CA GLN A 14 2.03 11.69 16.77
C GLN A 14 1.26 10.54 17.44
N PHE A 15 1.63 9.28 17.16
CA PHE A 15 0.92 8.09 17.62
C PHE A 15 1.77 7.23 18.56
N THR A 16 1.15 6.68 19.59
CA THR A 16 1.73 5.60 20.39
C THR A 16 1.96 4.34 19.54
N LYS A 17 2.71 3.36 20.08
CA LYS A 17 2.91 2.07 19.39
C LYS A 17 1.59 1.36 19.08
N ARG A 18 0.64 1.41 20.00
CA ARG A 18 -0.66 0.75 19.87
C ARG A 18 -1.55 1.45 18.85
N GLU A 19 -1.68 2.77 18.92
CA GLU A 19 -2.48 3.54 17.95
C GLU A 19 -1.94 3.40 16.53
N TRP A 20 -0.61 3.41 16.38
CA TRP A 20 0.01 3.18 15.08
C TRP A 20 -0.30 1.79 14.53
N PHE A 21 -0.25 0.76 15.38
CA PHE A 21 -0.58 -0.60 14.98
C PHE A 21 -2.03 -0.70 14.48
N GLU A 22 -2.99 -0.14 15.23
CA GLU A 22 -4.40 -0.13 14.82
C GLU A 22 -4.63 0.66 13.52
N LEU A 23 -3.96 1.80 13.34
CA LEU A 23 -4.04 2.59 12.11
C LEU A 23 -3.55 1.79 10.90
N ASN A 24 -2.40 1.11 10.99
CA ASN A 24 -1.92 0.28 9.89
C ASN A 24 -2.86 -0.91 9.64
N ARG A 25 -3.37 -1.54 10.69
CA ARG A 25 -4.33 -2.63 10.57
C ARG A 25 -5.59 -2.21 9.81
N ALA A 26 -6.11 -1.00 10.08
CA ALA A 26 -7.27 -0.46 9.37
C ALA A 26 -6.96 -0.16 7.89
N ILE A 27 -5.77 0.37 7.59
CA ILE A 27 -5.29 0.58 6.22
C ILE A 27 -5.18 -0.75 5.48
N ASP A 28 -4.53 -1.74 6.09
CA ASP A 28 -4.34 -3.07 5.50
C ASP A 28 -5.68 -3.75 5.23
N ALA A 29 -6.63 -3.67 6.16
CA ALA A 29 -7.98 -4.20 5.96
C ALA A 29 -8.67 -3.54 4.75
N ARG A 30 -8.53 -2.21 4.59
CA ARG A 30 -9.10 -1.50 3.44
C ARG A 30 -8.39 -1.82 2.14
N LEU A 31 -7.06 -1.99 2.17
CA LEU A 31 -6.29 -2.41 0.99
C LEU A 31 -6.67 -3.82 0.57
N LYS A 32 -6.87 -4.72 1.53
CA LYS A 32 -7.34 -6.08 1.28
C LYS A 32 -8.76 -6.08 0.72
N GLU A 33 -9.68 -5.31 1.30
CA GLU A 33 -11.04 -5.16 0.76
C GLU A 33 -11.02 -4.64 -0.68
N LYS A 34 -10.19 -3.66 -0.99
CA LYS A 34 -10.01 -3.16 -2.36
C LYS A 34 -9.38 -4.21 -3.28
N ALA A 35 -8.42 -4.99 -2.79
CA ALA A 35 -7.83 -6.09 -3.55
C ALA A 35 -8.85 -7.20 -3.81
N ASP A 36 -9.73 -7.49 -2.85
CA ASP A 36 -10.82 -8.46 -3.00
C ASP A 36 -11.91 -7.93 -3.96
N GLN A 37 -12.11 -6.61 -4.05
CA GLN A 37 -12.98 -5.94 -5.03
C GLN A 37 -12.37 -5.85 -6.44
N LEU A 38 -11.04 -5.75 -6.54
CA LEU A 38 -10.27 -5.87 -7.78
C LEU A 38 -10.20 -7.35 -8.16
N ALA A 39 -11.29 -7.89 -8.71
CA ALA A 39 -11.24 -9.18 -9.36
C ALA A 39 -10.28 -9.08 -10.56
N LEU A 40 -9.07 -9.65 -10.43
CA LEU A 40 -8.11 -9.72 -11.51
C LEU A 40 -8.72 -10.50 -12.67
N ASP A 41 -9.11 -9.80 -13.71
CA ASP A 41 -9.54 -10.45 -14.94
C ASP A 41 -8.33 -10.77 -15.83
N ASN A 42 -8.56 -11.51 -16.92
CA ASN A 42 -7.49 -11.91 -17.82
C ASN A 42 -6.76 -10.70 -18.45
N SER A 43 -7.42 -9.53 -18.54
CA SER A 43 -6.82 -8.30 -19.05
C SER A 43 -5.85 -7.69 -18.03
N ASP A 44 -6.23 -7.67 -16.75
CA ASP A 44 -5.35 -7.20 -15.67
C ASP A 44 -4.08 -8.04 -15.55
N LEU A 45 -4.20 -9.37 -15.67
CA LEU A 45 -3.06 -10.28 -15.65
C LEU A 45 -2.07 -10.01 -16.80
N GLN A 46 -2.59 -9.71 -18.00
CA GLN A 46 -1.77 -9.42 -19.16
C GLN A 46 -1.01 -8.09 -19.00
N VAL A 47 -1.66 -7.05 -18.46
CA VAL A 47 -1.01 -5.77 -18.17
C VAL A 47 0.07 -5.89 -17.10
N ILE A 48 -0.15 -6.70 -16.06
CA ILE A 48 0.87 -6.99 -15.04
C ILE A 48 2.05 -7.74 -15.68
N SER A 49 1.78 -8.75 -16.49
CA SER A 49 2.80 -9.52 -17.21
C SER A 49 3.67 -8.63 -18.09
N ASP A 50 3.05 -7.76 -18.90
CA ASP A 50 3.77 -6.84 -19.80
C ASP A 50 4.65 -5.83 -19.03
N ARG A 51 4.20 -5.39 -17.85
CA ARG A 51 4.98 -4.51 -16.98
C ARG A 51 6.14 -5.22 -16.31
N LEU A 52 5.99 -6.50 -15.97
CA LEU A 52 7.05 -7.32 -15.40
C LEU A 52 8.12 -7.65 -16.45
N GLN A 53 7.72 -7.95 -17.68
CA GLN A 53 8.66 -8.22 -18.78
C GLN A 53 9.45 -6.98 -19.21
N LYS A 54 8.86 -5.77 -19.14
CA LYS A 54 9.57 -4.51 -19.42
C LYS A 54 10.62 -4.11 -18.38
N LYS A 55 10.69 -4.79 -17.23
CA LYS A 55 11.69 -4.55 -16.18
C LYS A 55 12.94 -5.42 -16.30
N HIS A 56 13.00 -6.32 -17.28
CA HIS A 56 14.17 -7.14 -17.61
C HIS A 56 14.94 -6.59 -18.81
#